data_AF-A0A4Q5PIV1-F1
#
_entry.id   AF-A0A4Q5PIV1-F1
#
_cell.length_a   1.000
_cell.length_b   1.000
_cell.length_c   1.000
_cell.angle_alpha   90.00
_cell.angle_beta   90.00
_cell.angle_gamma   90.00
#
_symmetry.space_group_name_H-M   'P 1'
#
loop_
_entity.id
_entity.type
_entity.pdbx_description
1 polymer ?
#
loop_
_entity_poly.entity_id
_entity_poly.type
_entity_poly.pdbx_seq_one_letter_code
_entity_poly.pdbx_strand_id
1 'polypeptide(L)'
;MLWALPFAGMLLCIATGPVLYPHVWEHHYGKIAALWAALVIIPLWLATGTTTVSHTLAHTALMEYIPFVLLLLALFTVSGGIYLQGNLHDSVFTNTALLGFGTLMASV
;
A
#
# COMPACT_ATOMS: atom_id res chain seq x y z
N MET A 1 8.07 -6.69 -20.44
CA MET A 1 7.81 -5.29 -20.04
C MET A 1 6.33 -4.91 -20.09
N LEU A 2 5.54 -5.36 -21.09
CA LEU A 2 4.13 -4.98 -21.22
C LEU A 2 3.24 -5.32 -20.00
N TRP A 3 3.58 -6.37 -19.24
CA TRP A 3 2.88 -6.74 -17.99
C TRP A 3 3.03 -5.73 -16.84
N ALA A 4 4.05 -4.88 -16.85
CA ALA A 4 4.23 -3.84 -15.83
C ALA A 4 3.41 -2.56 -16.12
N LEU A 5 2.86 -2.44 -17.32
CA LEU A 5 2.10 -1.28 -17.76
C LEU A 5 0.85 -1.01 -16.91
N PRO A 6 0.01 -2.00 -16.57
CA PRO A 6 -1.13 -1.76 -15.68
C PRO A 6 -0.73 -1.34 -14.26
N PHE A 7 0.40 -1.85 -13.76
CA PHE A 7 0.94 -1.43 -12.47
C PHE A 7 1.43 0.03 -12.52
N ALA A 8 2.23 0.39 -13.52
CA ALA A 8 2.69 1.77 -13.71
C ALA A 8 1.52 2.74 -13.94
N GLY A 9 0.51 2.32 -14.71
CA GLY A 9 -0.72 3.09 -14.92
C GLY A 9 -1.49 3.35 -13.62
N MET A 10 -1.65 2.32 -12.79
CA MET A 10 -2.29 2.47 -11.47
C MET A 10 -1.51 3.42 -10.56
N LEU A 11 -0.17 3.33 -10.51
CA LEU A 11 0.66 4.25 -9.73
C LEU A 11 0.51 5.70 -10.20
N LEU A 12 0.50 5.92 -11.52
CA LEU A 12 0.32 7.24 -12.11
C LEU A 12 -1.07 7.79 -11.79
N CYS A 13 -2.11 6.97 -11.84
CA CYS A 13 -3.46 7.33 -11.41
C CYS A 13 -3.50 7.74 -9.94
N ILE A 14 -2.87 7.00 -9.03
CA ILE A 14 -2.86 7.32 -7.59
C ILE A 14 -2.05 8.59 -7.31
N ALA A 15 -0.97 8.83 -8.04
CA ALA A 15 -0.17 10.05 -7.88
C ALA A 15 -0.86 11.29 -8.45
N THR A 16 -1.57 11.17 -9.58
CA THR A 16 -2.18 12.32 -10.28
C THR A 16 -3.63 12.57 -9.95
N GLY A 17 -4.41 11.53 -9.65
CA GLY A 17 -5.85 11.60 -9.38
C GLY A 17 -6.24 12.58 -8.27
N PRO A 18 -5.65 12.48 -7.07
CA PRO A 18 -5.93 13.41 -5.97
C PRO A 18 -5.56 14.87 -6.30
N VAL A 19 -4.52 15.06 -7.13
CA VAL A 19 -3.97 16.39 -7.43
C VAL A 19 -4.74 17.09 -8.54
N LEU A 20 -5.11 16.36 -9.60
CA LEU A 20 -5.75 16.94 -10.78
C LEU A 20 -7.28 16.92 -10.71
N TYR A 21 -7.89 15.88 -10.12
CA TYR A 21 -9.34 15.67 -10.11
C TYR A 21 -9.84 15.03 -8.80
N PRO A 22 -9.69 15.71 -7.64
CA PRO A 22 -9.97 15.13 -6.32
C PRO A 22 -11.39 14.57 -6.14
N HIS A 23 -12.42 15.31 -6.54
CA HIS A 23 -13.82 14.86 -6.35
C HIS A 23 -14.18 13.64 -7.20
N VAL A 24 -13.64 13.55 -8.42
CA VAL A 24 -13.88 12.38 -9.28
C VAL A 24 -13.10 11.19 -8.75
N TRP A 25 -11.85 11.42 -8.31
CA TRP A 25 -10.98 10.40 -7.75
C TRP A 25 -11.58 9.74 -6.52
N GLU A 26 -12.04 10.51 -5.53
CA GLU A 26 -12.64 9.99 -4.30
C GLU A 26 -13.85 9.10 -4.58
N HIS A 27 -14.71 9.48 -5.53
CA HIS A 27 -15.88 8.68 -5.90
C HIS A 27 -15.59 7.48 -6.82
N HIS A 28 -14.57 7.57 -7.67
CA HIS A 28 -14.31 6.58 -8.73
C HIS A 28 -13.04 5.76 -8.54
N TYR A 29 -12.31 5.96 -7.45
CA TYR A 29 -11.07 5.25 -7.14
C TYR A 29 -11.22 3.73 -7.33
N GLY A 30 -12.26 3.15 -6.75
CA GLY A 30 -12.53 1.70 -6.87
C GLY A 30 -12.75 1.25 -8.31
N LYS A 31 -13.42 2.06 -9.15
CA LYS A 31 -13.66 1.72 -10.57
C LYS A 31 -12.37 1.80 -11.39
N ILE A 32 -11.54 2.81 -11.13
CA ILE A 32 -10.24 2.98 -11.79
C ILE A 32 -9.31 1.83 -11.42
N ALA A 33 -9.24 1.49 -10.13
CA ALA A 33 -8.46 0.37 -9.65
C ALA A 33 -8.95 -0.97 -10.25
N ALA A 34 -10.26 -1.18 -10.30
CA ALA A 34 -10.86 -2.37 -10.91
C ALA A 34 -10.55 -2.47 -12.41
N LEU A 35 -10.55 -1.36 -13.15
CA LEU A 35 -10.18 -1.34 -14.56
C LEU A 35 -8.74 -1.81 -14.76
N TRP A 36 -7.79 -1.24 -14.01
CA TRP A 36 -6.39 -1.65 -14.10
C TRP A 36 -6.16 -3.08 -13.63
N ALA A 37 -6.86 -3.52 -12.58
CA ALA A 37 -6.80 -4.90 -12.11
C ALA A 37 -7.35 -5.89 -13.15
N ALA A 38 -8.48 -5.57 -13.79
CA ALA A 38 -9.06 -6.39 -14.84
C ALA A 38 -8.12 -6.51 -16.05
N LEU A 39 -7.39 -5.46 -16.39
CA LEU A 39 -6.39 -5.46 -17.46
C LEU A 39 -5.22 -6.43 -17.17
N VAL A 40 -4.96 -6.78 -15.91
CA VAL A 40 -4.00 -7.84 -15.53
C VAL A 40 -4.68 -9.20 -15.47
N ILE A 41 -5.83 -9.28 -14.78
CA ILE A 41 -6.48 -10.55 -14.46
C ILE A 41 -7.09 -11.20 -15.71
N ILE A 42 -7.69 -10.44 -16.62
CA ILE A 42 -8.33 -10.98 -17.82
C ILE A 42 -7.29 -11.64 -18.74
N PRO A 43 -6.16 -10.99 -19.12
CA PRO A 43 -5.14 -11.65 -19.94
C PRO A 43 -4.50 -12.85 -19.23
N LEU A 44 -4.30 -12.77 -17.91
CA LEU A 44 -3.76 -13.89 -17.13
C LEU A 44 -4.72 -15.08 -17.13
N TRP A 45 -6.01 -14.81 -17.00
CA TRP A 45 -7.08 -15.81 -17.04
C TRP A 45 -7.16 -16.48 -18.42
N LEU A 46 -7.06 -15.70 -19.50
CA LEU A 46 -7.01 -16.24 -20.86
C LEU A 46 -5.74 -17.08 -21.13
N ALA A 47 -4.61 -16.75 -20.52
CA ALA A 47 -3.34 -17.43 -20.76
C ALA A 47 -3.15 -18.70 -19.92
N THR A 48 -3.65 -18.73 -18.68
CA THR A 48 -3.36 -19.80 -17.71
C THR A 48 -4.60 -20.58 -17.25
N GLY A 49 -5.80 -20.06 -17.53
CA GLY A 49 -7.07 -20.68 -17.19
C GLY A 49 -7.56 -20.37 -15.76
N THR A 50 -8.81 -20.77 -15.50
CA THR A 50 -9.54 -20.38 -14.27
C THR A 50 -8.92 -20.91 -12.98
N THR A 51 -8.42 -22.15 -12.99
CA THR A 51 -7.92 -22.82 -11.77
C THR A 51 -6.65 -22.18 -11.25
N THR A 52 -5.71 -21.85 -12.14
CA THR A 52 -4.45 -21.20 -11.77
C THR A 52 -4.70 -19.77 -11.30
N VAL A 53 -5.50 -18.98 -12.03
CA VAL A 53 -5.77 -17.59 -11.65
C VAL A 53 -6.50 -17.48 -10.32
N SER A 54 -7.52 -18.30 -10.08
CA SER A 54 -8.26 -18.26 -8.81
C SER A 54 -7.37 -18.66 -7.63
N HIS A 55 -6.55 -19.69 -7.80
CA HIS A 55 -5.59 -20.11 -6.77
C HIS A 55 -4.56 -19.02 -6.49
N THR A 56 -3.96 -18.43 -7.52
CA THR A 56 -2.96 -17.34 -7.35
C THR A 56 -3.59 -16.11 -6.70
N LEU A 57 -4.77 -15.67 -7.15
CA LEU A 57 -5.46 -14.53 -6.54
C LEU A 57 -5.83 -14.79 -5.08
N ALA A 58 -6.37 -15.98 -4.77
CA ALA A 58 -6.72 -16.35 -3.40
C ALA A 58 -5.48 -16.44 -2.51
N HIS A 59 -4.40 -17.06 -3.01
CA HIS A 59 -3.14 -17.14 -2.29
C HIS A 59 -2.57 -15.75 -2.00
N THR A 60 -2.44 -14.89 -3.00
CA THR A 60 -1.93 -13.53 -2.80
C THR A 60 -2.83 -12.71 -1.88
N ALA A 61 -4.16 -12.79 -2.01
CA ALA A 61 -5.07 -12.07 -1.13
C ALA A 61 -4.99 -12.56 0.33
N LEU A 62 -4.99 -13.87 0.55
CA LEU A 62 -5.10 -14.47 1.89
C LEU A 62 -3.77 -14.64 2.60
N MET A 63 -2.71 -14.98 1.86
CA MET A 63 -1.39 -15.29 2.43
C MET A 63 -0.40 -14.14 2.34
N GLU A 64 -0.61 -13.16 1.46
CA GLU A 64 0.30 -12.01 1.35
C GLU A 64 -0.39 -10.73 1.83
N TYR A 65 -1.57 -10.41 1.28
CA TYR A 65 -2.24 -9.13 1.55
C TYR A 65 -2.84 -9.05 2.96
N ILE A 66 -3.60 -10.06 3.40
CA ILE A 66 -4.16 -10.06 4.77
C ILE A 66 -3.06 -10.01 5.84
N PRO A 67 -2.01 -10.85 5.80
CA PRO A 67 -0.93 -10.79 6.79
C PRO A 67 -0.21 -9.44 6.79
N PHE A 68 -0.01 -8.83 5.61
CA PHE A 68 0.54 -7.49 5.52
C PHE A 68 -0.33 -6.43 6.22
N VAL A 69 -1.65 -6.45 5.97
CA VAL A 69 -2.59 -5.54 6.64
C VAL A 69 -2.61 -5.77 8.16
N LEU A 70 -2.58 -7.04 8.60
CA LEU A 70 -2.51 -7.37 10.03
C LEU A 70 -1.21 -6.92 10.67
N LEU A 71 -0.08 -7.02 9.96
CA LEU A 71 1.20 -6.50 10.40
C LEU A 71 1.15 -4.97 10.57
N LEU A 72 0.61 -4.26 9.58
CA LEU A 72 0.42 -2.81 9.68
C LEU A 72 -0.51 -2.43 10.83
N LEU A 73 -1.59 -3.20 11.06
CA LEU A 73 -2.50 -3.00 12.17
C LEU A 73 -1.81 -3.20 13.52
N ALA A 74 -1.01 -4.26 13.65
CA ALA A 74 -0.23 -4.52 14.85
C ALA A 74 0.78 -3.40 15.11
N LEU A 75 1.49 -2.96 14.06
CA LEU A 75 2.43 -1.84 14.15
C LEU A 75 1.73 -0.54 14.56
N PHE A 76 0.57 -0.23 13.98
CA PHE A 76 -0.24 0.91 14.37
C PHE A 76 -0.71 0.82 15.81
N THR A 77 -1.16 -0.36 16.26
CA THR A 77 -1.63 -0.56 17.64
C THR A 77 -0.50 -0.39 18.66
N VAL A 78 0.68 -0.95 18.38
CA VAL A 78 1.85 -0.83 19.26
C VAL A 78 2.44 0.58 19.23
N SER A 79 2.53 1.21 18.05
CA SER A 79 3.17 2.52 17.89
C SER A 79 2.23 3.68 18.22
N GLY A 80 0.94 3.55 17.95
CA GLY A 80 -0.07 4.60 18.16
C GLY A 80 -0.30 4.94 19.64
N GLY A 81 0.08 4.06 20.56
CA GLY A 81 0.06 4.31 22.00
C GLY A 81 1.33 5.00 22.54
N ILE A 82 2.35 5.24 21.72
CA ILE A 82 3.61 5.86 22.15
C ILE A 82 3.42 7.38 22.21
N TYR A 83 3.11 7.88 23.40
CA TYR A 83 3.02 9.32 23.68
C TYR A 83 4.30 9.82 24.35
N LEU A 84 5.08 10.62 23.62
CA LEU A 84 6.31 11.25 24.10
C LEU A 84 6.02 12.70 24.51
N GLN A 85 5.93 12.96 25.82
CA GLN A 85 5.70 14.29 26.36
C GLN A 85 6.95 14.78 27.09
N GLY A 86 7.44 15.97 26.73
CA GLY A 86 8.60 16.63 27.34
C GLY A 86 8.86 18.02 26.73
N ASN A 87 9.87 18.74 27.22
CA ASN A 87 10.32 20.02 26.63
C ASN A 87 11.16 19.75 25.36
N LEU A 88 10.59 18.98 24.43
CA LEU A 88 11.20 18.65 23.14
C LEU A 88 11.11 19.90 22.27
N HIS A 89 12.26 20.45 21.89
CA HIS A 89 12.30 21.56 20.96
C HIS A 89 11.93 21.06 19.56
N ASP A 90 11.04 21.77 18.86
CA ASP A 90 10.56 21.48 17.50
C ASP A 90 11.66 21.71 16.43
N SER A 91 12.85 21.14 16.65
CA SER A 91 13.99 21.21 15.74
C SER A 91 14.10 19.92 14.93
N VAL A 92 14.49 20.08 13.67
CA VAL A 92 14.81 18.98 12.75
C VAL A 92 15.77 17.98 13.41
N PHE A 93 16.77 18.47 14.15
CA PHE A 93 17.75 17.61 14.83
C PHE A 93 17.11 16.69 15.88
N THR A 94 16.21 17.22 16.72
CA THR A 94 15.52 16.46 17.76
C THR A 94 14.64 15.37 17.14
N ASN A 95 13.91 15.70 16.07
CA ASN A 95 13.09 14.73 15.35
C ASN A 95 13.92 13.64 14.68
N THR A 96 15.04 14.00 14.03
CA THR A 96 15.96 13.01 13.44
C THR A 96 16.58 12.11 14.50
N ALA A 97 16.96 12.64 15.67
CA ALA A 97 17.50 11.85 16.76
C ALA A 97 16.46 10.86 17.33
N LEU A 98 15.20 11.30 17.51
CA LEU A 98 14.09 10.45 17.94
C LEU A 98 13.80 9.32 16.94
N LEU A 99 13.71 9.66 15.64
CA LEU A 99 13.52 8.67 14.57
C LEU A 99 14.71 7.70 14.49
N GLY A 100 15.94 8.20 14.61
CA GLY A 100 17.16 7.39 14.59
C GLY A 100 17.21 6.41 15.76
N PHE A 101 16.87 6.86 16.97
CA PHE A 101 16.79 6.00 18.14
C PHE A 101 15.71 4.92 17.98
N GLY A 102 14.50 5.29 17.55
CA GLY A 102 13.44 4.33 17.26
C GLY A 102 13.84 3.29 16.21
N THR A 103 14.56 3.72 15.17
CA THR A 103 15.08 2.83 14.11
C THR A 103 16.09 1.83 14.66
N LEU A 104 17.03 2.26 15.50
CA LEU A 104 18.02 1.37 16.12
C LEU A 104 17.36 0.34 17.05
N MET A 105 16.41 0.78 17.87
CA MET A 105 15.70 -0.09 18.81
C MET A 105 14.78 -1.10 18.11
N ALA A 106 14.18 -0.72 16.98
CA ALA A 106 13.32 -1.62 16.19
C ALA A 106 14.13 -2.64 15.37
N SER A 107 15.42 -2.38 15.12
CA SER A 107 16.28 -3.22 14.29
C SER A 107 17.03 -4.31 15.08
N VAL A 108 16.81 -4.40 16.40
CA VAL A 108 17.34 -5.42 17.33
C VAL A 108 16.20 -6.32 17.78
#